data_AF-A0A2D4KHX3-F1
#
_entry.id   AF-A0A2D4KHX3-F1
#
_cell.length_a   1.000
_cell.length_b   1.000
_cell.length_c   1.000
_cell.angle_alpha   90.00
_cell.angle_beta   90.00
_cell.angle_gamma   90.00
#
_symmetry.space_group_name_H-M   'P 1'
#
loop_
_entity.id
_entity.type
_entity.pdbx_description
1 polymer ?
#
loop_
_entity_poly.entity_id
_entity_poly.type
_entity_poly.pdbx_seq_one_letter_code
_entity_poly.pdbx_strand_id
1 'polypeptide(L)'
;NTVSIVEIFKFLGSTISHDLKWTPNIKNIIKKAQQRMFFLRQLRKLKLPKELLIQFYRGIIESIICSSITVWFGSATQQDRHRLQRIIRTAEKNDYYPPAFN
;
A
#
# COMPACT_ATOMS: atom_id res chain seq x y z
N ASN A 1 -2.49 6.52 -39.05
CA ASN A 1 -2.48 6.67 -37.58
C ASN A 1 -1.38 5.83 -36.99
N THR A 2 -0.29 6.44 -36.53
CA THR A 2 0.76 5.76 -35.74
C THR A 2 0.39 5.87 -34.26
N VAL A 3 0.26 4.74 -33.57
CA VAL A 3 0.04 4.72 -32.11
C VAL A 3 1.40 4.76 -31.43
N SER A 4 1.63 5.76 -30.58
CA SER A 4 2.87 5.91 -29.80
C SER A 4 2.79 5.14 -28.47
N ILE A 5 3.87 4.46 -28.11
CA ILE A 5 4.00 3.77 -26.82
C ILE A 5 4.51 4.76 -25.78
N VAL A 6 3.84 4.81 -24.62
CA VAL A 6 4.28 5.59 -23.46
C VAL A 6 4.88 4.64 -22.43
N GLU A 7 6.06 4.98 -21.90
CA GLU A 7 6.79 4.12 -20.96
C GLU A 7 6.02 3.90 -19.63
N ILE A 8 5.42 4.97 -19.10
CA ILE A 8 4.65 4.99 -17.86
C ILE A 8 3.41 5.86 -18.04
N PHE A 9 2.25 5.33 -17.67
CA PHE A 9 0.98 6.04 -17.62
C PHE A 9 0.40 6.05 -16.20
N LYS A 10 -0.12 7.19 -15.75
CA LYS A 10 -0.78 7.29 -14.44
C LYS A 10 -2.29 7.34 -14.64
N PHE A 11 -3.00 6.39 -14.04
CA PHE A 11 -4.44 6.29 -14.14
C PHE A 11 -5.06 5.98 -12.77
N LEU A 12 -5.99 6.82 -12.32
CA LEU A 12 -6.70 6.66 -11.04
C LEU A 12 -5.76 6.38 -9.84
N GLY A 13 -4.57 6.99 -9.84
CA GLY A 13 -3.57 6.80 -8.80
C GLY A 13 -2.68 5.56 -8.95
N SER A 14 -2.93 4.69 -9.92
CA SER A 14 -2.09 3.56 -10.30
C SER A 14 -1.04 3.95 -11.35
N THR A 15 0.13 3.31 -11.29
CA THR A 15 1.23 3.48 -12.26
C THR A 15 1.27 2.29 -13.20
N ILE A 16 0.91 2.49 -14.46
CA ILE A 16 0.88 1.45 -15.49
C ILE A 16 2.16 1.59 -16.31
N SER A 17 3.02 0.56 -16.33
CA SER A 17 4.18 0.53 -17.23
C SER A 17 3.81 -0.08 -18.57
N HIS A 18 4.58 0.26 -19.61
CA HIS A 18 4.39 -0.29 -20.97
C HIS A 18 4.46 -1.82 -21.03
N ASP A 19 5.25 -2.45 -20.15
CA ASP A 19 5.41 -3.90 -20.04
C ASP A 19 4.42 -4.54 -19.06
N LEU A 20 3.46 -3.76 -18.54
CA LEU A 20 2.44 -4.16 -17.56
C LEU A 20 3.02 -4.79 -16.29
N LYS A 21 4.31 -4.56 -15.99
CA LYS A 21 4.89 -4.92 -14.70
C LYS A 21 4.39 -3.95 -13.64
N TRP A 22 3.90 -4.50 -12.55
CA TRP A 22 3.31 -3.68 -11.49
C TRP A 22 4.31 -3.24 -10.41
N THR A 23 5.57 -3.64 -10.51
CA THR A 23 6.60 -3.24 -9.54
C THR A 23 6.72 -1.71 -9.38
N PRO A 24 6.66 -0.85 -10.43
CA PRO A 24 6.64 0.60 -10.26
C PRO A 24 5.43 1.09 -9.46
N ASN A 25 4.23 0.54 -9.73
CA ASN A 25 3.02 0.83 -8.96
C ASN A 25 3.18 0.43 -7.49
N ILE A 26 3.64 -0.79 -7.24
CA ILE A 26 3.78 -1.35 -5.89
C ILE A 26 4.83 -0.58 -5.09
N LYS A 27 5.96 -0.17 -5.72
CA LYS A 27 6.95 0.73 -5.09
C LYS A 27 6.31 2.05 -4.68
N ASN A 28 5.47 2.64 -5.53
CA ASN A 28 4.76 3.89 -5.22
C ASN A 28 3.76 3.71 -4.06
N ILE A 29 3.00 2.60 -4.04
CA ILE A 29 2.09 2.22 -2.96
C ILE A 29 2.86 2.08 -1.64
N ILE A 30 3.95 1.30 -1.63
CA ILE A 30 4.80 1.08 -0.45
C ILE A 30 5.34 2.40 0.09
N LYS A 31 5.86 3.28 -0.77
CA LYS A 31 6.38 4.59 -0.36
C LYS A 31 5.31 5.43 0.33
N LYS A 32 4.10 5.51 -0.24
CA LYS A 32 2.97 6.23 0.37
C LYS A 32 2.52 5.60 1.69
N ALA A 33 2.44 4.27 1.76
CA ALA A 33 2.06 3.56 2.96
C ALA A 33 3.10 3.75 4.09
N GLN A 34 4.41 3.73 3.77
CA GLN A 34 5.48 4.01 4.73
C GLN A 34 5.41 5.44 5.31
N GLN A 35 5.13 6.44 4.47
CA GLN A 35 4.91 7.81 4.93
C GLN A 35 3.72 7.89 5.90
N ARG A 36 2.62 7.19 5.61
CA ARG A 36 1.44 7.17 6.49
C ARG A 36 1.65 6.36 7.76
N MET A 37 2.44 5.30 7.70
CA MET A 37 2.92 4.56 8.89
C MET A 37 3.76 5.45 9.81
N PHE A 38 4.55 6.39 9.27
CA PHE A 38 5.25 7.37 10.09
C PHE A 38 4.26 8.23 10.89
N PHE A 39 3.21 8.77 10.24
CA PHE A 39 2.18 9.52 10.95
C PHE A 39 1.46 8.69 12.00
N LEU A 40 1.09 7.44 11.70
CA LEU A 40 0.49 6.53 12.68
C LEU A 40 1.37 6.35 13.93
N ARG A 41 2.70 6.22 13.75
CA ARG A 41 3.65 6.15 14.87
C ARG A 41 3.68 7.44 15.68
N GLN A 42 3.59 8.60 15.03
CA GLN A 42 3.55 9.89 15.70
C GLN A 42 2.25 10.06 16.50
N LEU A 43 1.10 9.69 15.92
CA LEU A 43 -0.20 9.68 16.59
C LEU A 43 -0.20 8.78 17.83
N ARG A 44 0.45 7.61 17.77
CA ARG A 44 0.65 6.78 18.97
C ARG A 44 1.48 7.48 20.05
N LYS A 45 2.55 8.19 19.69
CA LYS A 45 3.37 8.92 20.68
C LYS A 45 2.56 9.97 21.43
N LEU A 46 1.53 10.52 20.79
CA LEU A 46 0.56 11.43 21.40
C LEU A 46 -0.52 10.73 22.25
N LYS A 47 -0.42 9.40 22.43
CA LYS A 47 -1.31 8.58 23.25
C LYS A 47 -2.79 8.68 22.85
N LEU A 48 -3.06 8.80 21.55
CA LEU A 48 -4.43 8.74 21.05
C LEU A 48 -5.08 7.37 21.32
N PRO A 49 -6.43 7.31 21.45
CA PRO A 49 -7.15 6.06 21.67
C PRO A 49 -6.84 5.01 20.62
N LYS A 50 -6.76 3.74 21.02
CA LYS A 50 -6.41 2.61 20.14
C LYS A 50 -7.38 2.50 18.97
N GLU A 51 -8.66 2.70 19.22
CA GLU A 51 -9.73 2.65 18.23
C GLU A 51 -9.51 3.68 17.11
N LEU A 52 -9.06 4.89 17.47
CA LEU A 52 -8.74 5.93 16.50
C LEU A 52 -7.50 5.57 15.67
N LEU A 53 -6.48 4.94 16.29
CA LEU A 53 -5.30 4.46 15.58
C LEU A 53 -5.65 3.34 14.58
N ILE A 54 -6.56 2.43 14.95
CA ILE A 54 -7.09 1.38 14.05
C ILE A 54 -7.86 2.01 12.89
N GLN A 55 -8.76 2.96 13.16
CA GLN A 55 -9.50 3.68 12.12
C GLN A 55 -8.56 4.43 11.17
N PHE A 56 -7.51 5.07 11.71
CA PHE A 56 -6.48 5.71 10.90
C PHE A 56 -5.76 4.69 10.01
N TYR A 57 -5.34 3.54 10.56
CA TYR A 57 -4.69 2.50 9.77
C TYR A 57 -5.59 2.03 8.62
N ARG A 58 -6.84 1.65 8.90
CA ARG A 58 -7.79 1.15 7.89
C ARG A 58 -8.13 2.20 6.84
N GLY A 59 -8.51 3.41 7.28
CA GLY A 59 -8.95 4.47 6.39
C GLY A 59 -7.84 5.09 5.55
N ILE A 60 -6.60 5.12 6.06
CA ILE A 60 -5.51 5.89 5.44
C ILE A 60 -4.42 4.98 4.87
N ILE A 61 -4.08 3.87 5.50
CA ILE A 61 -2.96 3.00 5.09
C ILE A 61 -3.46 1.83 4.26
N GLU A 62 -4.40 1.07 4.81
CA GLU A 62 -5.01 -0.07 4.13
C GLU A 62 -5.71 0.36 2.84
N SER A 63 -6.42 1.49 2.84
CA SER A 63 -7.08 2.02 1.63
C SER A 63 -6.13 2.24 0.44
N ILE A 64 -4.88 2.66 0.68
CA ILE A 64 -3.90 2.77 -0.41
C ILE A 64 -3.38 1.40 -0.83
N ILE A 65 -3.11 0.52 0.13
CA ILE A 65 -2.63 -0.83 -0.16
C ILE A 65 -3.67 -1.60 -0.97
N CYS A 66 -4.97 -1.37 -0.73
CA CYS A 66 -6.05 -2.05 -1.43
C CYS A 66 -6.52 -1.31 -2.70
N SER A 67 -6.00 -0.11 -2.98
CA SER A 67 -6.37 0.65 -4.17
C SER A 67 -6.04 -0.12 -5.45
N SER A 68 -7.06 -0.38 -6.26
CA SER A 68 -6.96 -1.12 -7.52
C SER A 68 -6.31 -2.50 -7.36
N ILE A 69 -6.40 -3.13 -6.17
CA ILE A 69 -5.65 -4.36 -5.84
C ILE A 69 -5.93 -5.51 -6.82
N THR A 70 -7.15 -5.62 -7.33
CA THR A 70 -7.55 -6.62 -8.32
C THR A 70 -6.78 -6.49 -9.64
N VAL A 71 -6.30 -5.30 -9.97
CA VAL A 71 -5.59 -5.00 -11.23
C VAL A 71 -4.13 -5.43 -11.17
N TRP A 72 -3.46 -5.25 -10.03
CA TRP A 72 -2.01 -5.39 -9.94
C TRP A 72 -1.52 -6.51 -9.03
N PHE A 73 -2.32 -6.99 -8.07
CA PHE A 73 -1.85 -7.96 -7.07
C PHE A 73 -1.59 -9.34 -7.66
N GLY A 74 -2.44 -9.79 -8.60
CA GLY A 74 -2.25 -11.08 -9.28
C GLY A 74 -0.89 -11.18 -9.97
N SER A 75 -0.46 -10.08 -10.58
CA SER A 75 0.81 -9.96 -11.31
C SER A 75 1.98 -9.43 -10.46
N ALA A 76 1.81 -9.32 -9.14
CA ALA A 76 2.88 -8.91 -8.23
C ALA A 76 3.91 -10.05 -8.05
N THR A 77 5.19 -9.71 -8.15
CA THR A 77 6.29 -10.65 -7.90
C THR A 77 6.29 -11.12 -6.44
N GLN A 78 6.93 -12.26 -6.16
CA GLN A 78 7.12 -12.72 -4.77
C GLN A 78 7.84 -11.67 -3.91
N GLN A 79 8.84 -10.98 -4.47
CA GLN A 79 9.55 -9.91 -3.77
C GLN A 79 8.62 -8.74 -3.43
N ASP A 80 7.73 -8.36 -4.36
CA ASP A 80 6.76 -7.28 -4.14
C ASP A 80 5.75 -7.66 -3.04
N ARG A 81 5.25 -8.89 -3.06
CA ARG A 81 4.38 -9.43 -2.00
C ARG A 81 5.06 -9.42 -0.63
N HIS A 82 6.32 -9.85 -0.55
CA HIS A 82 7.11 -9.78 0.69
C HIS A 82 7.27 -8.35 1.21
N ARG A 83 7.50 -7.37 0.32
CA ARG A 83 7.61 -5.96 0.72
C ARG A 83 6.29 -5.41 1.26
N LEU A 84 5.16 -5.74 0.63
CA LEU A 84 3.82 -5.37 1.10
C LEU A 84 3.53 -5.99 2.48
N GLN A 85 3.81 -7.29 2.65
CA GLN A 85 3.58 -7.99 3.90
C GLN A 85 4.35 -7.38 5.08
N ARG A 86 5.55 -6.81 4.85
CA ARG A 86 6.30 -6.12 5.92
C ARG A 86 5.55 -4.92 6.49
N ILE A 87 4.77 -4.20 5.68
CA ILE A 87 3.96 -3.08 6.14
C ILE A 87 2.84 -3.59 7.03
N ILE A 88 2.13 -4.63 6.57
CA ILE A 88 1.02 -5.26 7.29
C ILE A 88 1.51 -5.82 8.62
N ARG A 89 2.59 -6.63 8.63
CA ARG A 89 3.19 -7.18 9.84
C ARG A 89 3.64 -6.12 10.84
N THR A 90 4.10 -4.97 10.34
CA THR A 90 4.44 -3.84 11.23
C THR A 90 3.19 -3.30 11.92
N ALA A 91 2.04 -3.26 11.25
CA ALA A 91 0.80 -2.80 11.86
C ALA A 91 0.21 -3.84 12.82
N GLU A 92 0.22 -5.12 12.45
CA GLU A 92 -0.21 -6.25 13.29
C GLU A 92 0.55 -6.29 14.60
N LYS A 93 1.90 -6.19 14.57
CA LYS A 93 2.74 -6.17 15.78
C LYS A 93 2.40 -5.03 16.75
N ASN A 94 1.76 -3.97 16.27
CA ASN A 94 1.38 -2.82 17.09
C ASN A 94 -0.14 -2.78 17.36
N ASP A 95 -0.84 -3.90 17.16
CA ASP A 95 -2.28 -4.10 17.38
C ASP A 95 -3.20 -3.12 16.62
N TYR A 96 -2.73 -2.56 15.50
CA TYR A 96 -3.53 -1.65 14.66
C TYR A 96 -4.35 -2.37 13.60
N TYR A 97 -4.00 -3.63 13.33
CA TYR A 97 -4.67 -4.47 12.37
C TYR A 97 -4.97 -5.80 13.06
N PRO A 98 -6.23 -6.28 13.08
CA PRO A 98 -6.48 -7.64 13.50
C PRO A 98 -5.70 -8.58 12.58
N PRO A 99 -5.13 -9.69 13.08
CA PRO A 99 -4.46 -10.66 12.22
C PRO A 99 -5.45 -11.08 11.13
N ALA A 100 -5.16 -10.70 9.88
CA ALA A 100 -6.01 -11.04 8.77
C ALA A 100 -5.71 -12.48 8.40
N PHE A 101 -6.71 -13.34 8.65
CA PHE A 101 -6.75 -14.75 8.27
C PHE A 101 -5.72 -15.63 9.00
N ASN A 102 -6.16 -16.25 10.09
CA ASN A 102 -5.70 -17.60 10.45
C ASN A 102 -6.45 -18.61 9.58
#